data_AF-A0A2H0LL88-F1
#
_entry.id   AF-A0A2H0LL88-F1
#
_cell.length_a   1.000
_cell.length_b   1.000
_cell.length_c   1.000
_cell.angle_alpha   90.00
_cell.angle_beta   90.00
_cell.angle_gamma   90.00
#
_symmetry.space_group_name_H-M   'P 1'
#
loop_
_entity.id
_entity.type
_entity.pdbx_description
1 polymer ?
#
loop_
_entity_poly.entity_id
_entity_poly.type
_entity_poly.pdbx_seq_one_letter_code
_entity_poly.pdbx_strand_id
1 'polypeptide(L)'
;MKDKKIYWKFIALILIVGMVIGLSQYLQHGQKFSIEAIQNMVQSAGIWGPVIFFLLYAVTSLIAFPGSILSVASGLVWGPWRGTFYTVISATVASVLPFYLSRLLGRDFIQKVTKQNFLGKCDQFVSKHGFTSIVIARLIPFFPWDIVNFGAGLCGFKFRQYILATLMG
;
A
#
# COMPACT_ATOMS: atom_id res chain seq x y z
N MET A 1 -19.66 13.49 4.36
CA MET A 1 -19.85 13.17 2.92
C MET A 1 -19.06 14.08 1.95
N LYS A 2 -18.06 14.87 2.40
CA LYS A 2 -17.28 15.77 1.50
C LYS A 2 -15.98 15.15 0.94
N ASP A 3 -15.54 13.98 1.43
CA ASP A 3 -14.19 13.46 1.13
C ASP A 3 -14.09 12.58 -0.11
N LYS A 4 -15.20 12.12 -0.70
CA LYS A 4 -15.17 11.31 -1.94
C LYS A 4 -14.48 12.05 -3.11
N LYS A 5 -14.57 13.39 -3.16
CA LYS A 5 -13.97 14.18 -4.25
C LYS A 5 -12.43 14.18 -4.24
N ILE A 6 -11.79 13.99 -3.09
CA ILE A 6 -10.32 13.94 -2.99
C ILE A 6 -9.78 12.65 -3.62
N TYR A 7 -10.42 11.51 -3.36
CA TYR A 7 -10.04 10.22 -3.95
C TYR A 7 -10.10 10.24 -5.47
N TRP A 8 -11.17 10.80 -6.04
CA TRP A 8 -11.31 10.93 -7.49
C TRP A 8 -10.26 11.84 -8.12
N LYS A 9 -9.84 12.92 -7.43
CA LYS A 9 -8.77 13.80 -7.91
C LYS A 9 -7.41 13.10 -7.89
N PHE A 10 -7.13 12.28 -6.88
CA PHE A 10 -5.89 11.49 -6.80
C PHE A 10 -5.85 10.33 -7.80
N ILE A 11 -6.97 9.61 -7.96
CA ILE A 11 -7.11 8.58 -9.00
C ILE A 11 -6.95 9.22 -10.39
N ALA A 12 -7.61 10.37 -10.63
CA ALA A 12 -7.43 11.13 -11.86
C ALA A 12 -5.97 11.56 -12.04
N LEU A 13 -5.27 12.01 -11.00
CA LEU A 13 -3.86 12.38 -11.08
C LEU A 13 -2.97 11.18 -11.45
N ILE A 14 -3.17 10.01 -10.83
CA ILE A 14 -2.44 8.77 -11.18
C ILE A 14 -2.73 8.36 -12.62
N LEU A 15 -3.99 8.40 -13.03
CA LEU A 15 -4.39 8.08 -14.40
C LEU A 15 -3.78 9.08 -15.38
N ILE A 16 -3.75 10.36 -15.06
CA ILE A 16 -3.13 11.41 -15.89
C ILE A 16 -1.62 11.20 -15.98
N VAL A 17 -0.93 10.94 -14.86
CA VAL A 17 0.51 10.68 -14.87
C VAL A 17 0.83 9.41 -15.67
N GLY A 18 0.07 8.33 -15.45
CA GLY A 18 0.19 7.10 -16.23
C GLY A 18 -0.09 7.30 -17.71
N MET A 19 -1.09 8.13 -18.05
CA MET A 19 -1.45 8.48 -19.43
C MET A 19 -0.38 9.36 -20.09
N VAL A 20 0.20 10.32 -19.37
CA VAL A 20 1.31 11.16 -19.87
C VAL A 20 2.54 10.31 -20.13
N ILE A 21 2.89 9.40 -19.22
CA ILE A 21 3.98 8.45 -19.42
C ILE A 21 3.66 7.55 -20.63
N GLY A 22 2.47 6.98 -20.70
CA GLY A 22 2.07 6.12 -21.82
C GLY A 22 2.06 6.84 -23.16
N LEU A 23 1.61 8.09 -23.20
CA LEU A 23 1.59 8.93 -24.40
C LEU A 23 3.01 9.34 -24.81
N SER A 24 3.88 9.69 -23.86
CA SER A 24 5.29 9.95 -24.16
C SER A 24 5.98 8.74 -24.77
N GLN A 25 5.65 7.53 -24.30
CA GLN A 25 6.18 6.27 -24.84
C GLN A 25 5.61 5.97 -26.23
N TYR A 26 4.32 6.19 -26.43
CA TYR A 26 3.68 6.05 -27.75
C TYR A 26 4.33 6.98 -28.79
N LEU A 27 4.60 8.24 -28.41
CA LEU A 27 5.20 9.25 -29.28
C LEU A 27 6.69 8.99 -29.57
N GLN A 28 7.45 8.44 -28.61
CA GLN A 28 8.89 8.19 -28.78
C GLN A 28 9.22 6.86 -29.45
N HIS A 29 8.46 5.79 -29.18
CA HIS A 29 8.86 4.42 -29.54
C HIS A 29 7.94 3.70 -30.53
N GLY A 30 6.86 4.33 -31.02
CA GLY A 30 6.04 3.81 -32.11
C GLY A 30 5.59 2.35 -31.93
N GLN A 31 4.45 2.12 -31.28
CA GLN A 31 3.80 0.81 -31.05
C GLN A 31 4.60 -0.30 -30.34
N LYS A 32 5.91 -0.20 -30.12
CA LYS A 32 6.67 -1.21 -29.35
C LYS A 32 6.58 -0.95 -27.84
N PHE A 33 5.40 -1.18 -27.28
CA PHE A 33 5.22 -1.33 -25.82
C PHE A 33 5.84 -2.66 -25.38
N SER A 34 7.17 -2.72 -25.27
CA SER A 34 7.86 -3.89 -24.71
C SER A 34 8.14 -3.70 -23.23
N ILE A 35 8.21 -4.80 -22.48
CA ILE A 35 8.61 -4.78 -21.07
C ILE A 35 10.02 -4.20 -20.94
N GLU A 36 10.91 -4.45 -21.91
CA GLU A 36 12.27 -3.91 -21.90
C GLU A 36 12.29 -2.38 -22.02
N ALA A 37 11.38 -1.79 -22.81
CA ALA A 37 11.28 -0.33 -22.91
C ALA A 37 10.91 0.31 -21.55
N ILE A 38 9.97 -0.31 -20.81
CA ILE A 38 9.57 0.15 -19.47
C ILE A 38 10.72 -0.03 -18.48
N GLN A 39 11.39 -1.19 -18.50
CA GLN A 39 12.55 -1.45 -17.66
C GLN A 39 13.64 -0.39 -17.90
N ASN A 40 14.01 -0.14 -19.15
CA ASN A 40 15.03 0.84 -19.52
C ASN A 40 14.63 2.26 -19.10
N MET A 41 13.36 2.65 -19.27
CA MET A 41 12.86 3.94 -18.81
C MET A 41 12.98 4.09 -17.28
N VAL A 42 12.53 3.10 -16.52
CA VAL A 42 12.56 3.19 -15.06
C VAL A 42 13.98 3.10 -14.52
N GLN A 43 14.85 2.29 -15.14
CA GLN A 43 16.25 2.18 -14.74
C GLN A 43 17.05 3.44 -15.11
N SER A 44 16.80 4.05 -16.27
CA SER A 44 17.44 5.31 -16.68
C SER A 44 17.01 6.51 -15.83
N ALA A 45 15.85 6.44 -15.16
CA ALA A 45 15.42 7.44 -14.19
C ALA A 45 16.26 7.46 -12.90
N GLY A 46 17.16 6.48 -12.70
CA GLY A 46 18.06 6.41 -11.55
C GLY A 46 17.30 6.36 -10.22
N ILE A 47 17.60 7.28 -9.31
CA ILE A 47 16.98 7.33 -7.97
C ILE A 47 15.47 7.62 -8.02
N TRP A 48 14.98 8.23 -9.10
CA TRP A 48 13.56 8.56 -9.23
C TRP A 48 12.67 7.33 -9.45
N GLY A 49 13.22 6.23 -9.99
CA GLY A 49 12.46 4.98 -10.17
C GLY A 49 11.89 4.44 -8.86
N PRO A 50 12.75 4.13 -7.86
CA PRO A 50 12.30 3.70 -6.53
C PRO A 50 11.44 4.73 -5.79
N VAL A 51 11.70 6.03 -5.96
CA VAL A 51 10.90 7.10 -5.33
C VAL A 51 9.47 7.12 -5.87
N ILE A 52 9.30 7.07 -7.20
CA ILE A 52 7.97 7.02 -7.83
C ILE A 52 7.25 5.73 -7.43
N PHE A 53 7.96 4.60 -7.40
CA PHE A 53 7.41 3.32 -6.95
C PHE A 53 6.91 3.38 -5.51
N PHE A 54 7.67 3.99 -4.61
CA PHE A 54 7.26 4.23 -3.23
C PHE A 54 5.98 5.08 -3.16
N LEU A 55 5.92 6.17 -3.92
CA LEU A 55 4.74 7.05 -3.96
C LEU A 55 3.50 6.30 -4.49
N LEU A 56 3.67 5.44 -5.50
CA LEU A 56 2.60 4.58 -5.99
C LEU A 56 2.11 3.62 -4.90
N TYR A 57 3.02 2.98 -4.15
CA TYR A 57 2.68 2.15 -3.00
C TYR A 57 1.89 2.90 -1.93
N ALA A 58 2.34 4.11 -1.59
CA ALA A 58 1.68 4.96 -0.61
C ALA A 58 0.23 5.28 -1.02
N VAL A 59 -0.01 5.68 -2.27
CA VAL A 59 -1.37 6.00 -2.73
C VAL A 59 -2.24 4.76 -2.85
N THR A 60 -1.70 3.67 -3.41
CA THR A 60 -2.44 2.41 -3.59
C THR A 60 -2.91 1.80 -2.27
N SER A 61 -2.10 1.94 -1.20
CA SER A 61 -2.44 1.50 0.17
C SER A 61 -3.67 2.21 0.78
N LEU A 62 -4.10 3.34 0.21
CA LEU A 62 -5.26 4.10 0.68
C LEU A 62 -6.54 3.74 -0.08
N ILE A 63 -6.43 3.15 -1.26
CA ILE A 63 -7.55 2.89 -2.17
C ILE A 63 -7.85 1.40 -2.36
N ALA A 64 -7.26 0.55 -1.52
CA ALA A 64 -7.39 -0.91 -1.58
C ALA A 64 -7.04 -1.50 -2.97
N PHE A 65 -6.03 -0.91 -3.62
CA PHE A 65 -5.54 -1.41 -4.90
C PHE A 65 -4.63 -2.64 -4.68
N PRO A 66 -4.68 -3.66 -5.54
CA PRO A 66 -3.89 -4.88 -5.35
C PRO A 66 -2.38 -4.61 -5.38
N GLY A 67 -1.76 -4.57 -4.19
CA GLY A 67 -0.31 -4.36 -4.06
C GLY A 67 0.54 -5.41 -4.77
N SER A 68 0.00 -6.62 -4.99
CA SER A 68 0.67 -7.68 -5.76
C SER A 68 1.06 -7.26 -7.18
N ILE A 69 0.26 -6.39 -7.82
CA ILE A 69 0.56 -5.86 -9.16
C ILE A 69 1.86 -5.03 -9.11
N LEU A 70 2.00 -4.18 -8.09
CA LEU A 70 3.21 -3.39 -7.89
C LEU A 70 4.41 -4.27 -7.50
N SER A 71 4.20 -5.28 -6.64
CA SER A 71 5.25 -6.25 -6.30
C SER A 71 5.82 -6.95 -7.53
N VAL A 72 4.95 -7.42 -8.42
CA VAL A 72 5.37 -8.08 -9.67
C VAL A 72 6.07 -7.09 -10.59
N ALA A 73 5.53 -5.88 -10.75
CA ALA A 73 6.18 -4.83 -11.55
C ALA A 73 7.59 -4.51 -11.05
N SER A 74 7.79 -4.44 -9.74
CA SER A 74 9.10 -4.22 -9.12
C SER A 74 10.10 -5.33 -9.44
N GLY A 75 9.65 -6.59 -9.36
CA GLY A 75 10.46 -7.76 -9.72
C GLY A 75 10.83 -7.78 -11.19
N LEU A 76 9.92 -7.36 -12.08
CA LEU A 76 10.20 -7.20 -13.50
C LEU A 76 11.20 -6.07 -13.75
N VAL A 77 11.09 -4.93 -13.07
CA VAL A 77 11.94 -3.76 -13.32
C VAL A 77 13.36 -3.91 -12.76
N TRP A 78 13.49 -4.37 -11.51
CA TRP A 78 14.78 -4.39 -10.80
C TRP A 78 15.32 -5.80 -10.54
N GLY A 79 14.64 -6.84 -11.03
CA GLY A 79 14.96 -8.23 -10.76
C GLY A 79 14.46 -8.69 -9.37
N PRO A 80 14.59 -9.98 -9.06
CA PRO A 80 13.98 -10.58 -7.88
C PRO A 80 14.50 -9.98 -6.56
N TRP A 81 15.80 -9.79 -6.42
CA TRP A 81 16.39 -9.32 -5.15
C TRP A 81 16.12 -7.84 -4.87
N ARG A 82 16.49 -6.95 -5.79
CA ARG A 82 16.28 -5.50 -5.63
C ARG A 82 14.80 -5.15 -5.68
N GLY A 83 14.03 -5.81 -6.54
CA GLY A 83 12.58 -5.65 -6.62
C GLY A 83 11.90 -6.04 -5.30
N THR A 84 12.29 -7.17 -4.69
CA THR A 84 11.79 -7.54 -3.35
C THR A 84 12.15 -6.51 -2.30
N PHE A 85 13.40 -6.04 -2.28
CA PHE A 85 13.83 -5.01 -1.34
C PHE A 85 13.00 -3.72 -1.46
N TYR A 86 12.84 -3.19 -2.68
CA TYR A 86 12.03 -1.99 -2.90
C TYR A 86 10.56 -2.20 -2.56
N THR A 87 10.01 -3.37 -2.88
CA THR A 87 8.64 -3.76 -2.53
C THR A 87 8.43 -3.79 -1.02
N VAL A 88 9.29 -4.49 -0.28
CA VAL A 88 9.16 -4.65 1.18
C VAL A 88 9.25 -3.30 1.89
N ILE A 89 10.25 -2.47 1.53
CA ILE A 89 10.41 -1.14 2.12
C ILE A 89 9.22 -0.25 1.77
N SER A 90 8.81 -0.22 0.50
CA SER A 90 7.72 0.63 0.05
C SER A 90 6.40 0.22 0.69
N ALA A 91 6.09 -1.08 0.72
CA ALA A 91 4.90 -1.62 1.35
C ALA A 91 4.89 -1.30 2.86
N THR A 92 6.00 -1.55 3.56
CA THR A 92 6.09 -1.31 5.01
C THR A 92 5.84 0.16 5.34
N VAL A 93 6.51 1.07 4.64
CA VAL A 93 6.37 2.51 4.88
C VAL A 93 4.99 3.02 4.44
N ALA A 94 4.47 2.56 3.29
CA ALA A 94 3.14 2.92 2.83
C ALA A 94 2.04 2.50 3.82
N SER A 95 2.20 1.34 4.47
CA SER A 95 1.24 0.78 5.44
C SER A 95 1.03 1.67 6.68
N VAL A 96 1.98 2.55 6.98
CA VAL A 96 1.90 3.53 8.08
C VAL A 96 0.71 4.47 7.90
N LEU A 97 0.44 4.90 6.66
CA LEU A 97 -0.63 5.86 6.36
C LEU A 97 -2.02 5.32 6.73
N PRO A 98 -2.51 4.18 6.18
CA PRO A 98 -3.80 3.62 6.56
C PRO A 98 -3.88 3.26 8.04
N PHE A 99 -2.78 2.80 8.66
CA PHE A 99 -2.72 2.53 10.10
C PHE A 99 -3.01 3.77 10.95
N TYR A 100 -2.33 4.89 10.68
CA TYR A 100 -2.56 6.12 11.46
C TYR A 100 -3.89 6.79 11.12
N LEU A 101 -4.29 6.78 9.84
CA LEU A 101 -5.59 7.31 9.43
C LEU A 101 -6.73 6.59 10.14
N SER A 102 -6.69 5.26 10.22
CA SER A 102 -7.73 4.49 10.88
C SER A 102 -7.70 4.65 12.40
N ARG A 103 -6.50 4.77 13.00
CA ARG A 103 -6.33 5.03 14.43
C ARG A 103 -6.90 6.39 14.85
N LEU A 104 -6.61 7.44 14.09
CA LEU A 104 -6.98 8.81 14.43
C LEU A 104 -8.42 9.15 14.05
N LEU A 105 -8.86 8.75 12.86
CA LEU A 105 -10.17 9.15 12.31
C LEU A 105 -11.21 8.01 12.38
N GLY A 106 -10.75 6.76 12.32
CA GLY A 106 -11.63 5.60 12.21
C GLY A 106 -12.27 5.19 13.53
N ARG A 107 -11.58 5.34 14.67
CA ARG A 107 -12.11 4.93 15.98
C ARG A 107 -13.39 5.68 16.34
N ASP A 108 -13.37 7.02 16.25
CA ASP A 108 -14.54 7.85 16.55
C ASP A 108 -15.71 7.56 15.61
N PHE A 109 -15.42 7.31 14.33
CA PHE A 109 -16.43 6.92 13.35
C PHE A 109 -17.08 5.58 13.71
N ILE A 110 -16.29 4.55 14.02
CA ILE A 110 -16.80 3.23 14.37
C ILE A 110 -17.62 3.27 15.67
N GLN A 111 -17.20 4.05 16.68
CA GLN A 111 -17.99 4.23 17.91
C GLN A 111 -19.37 4.84 17.64
N LYS A 112 -19.47 5.77 16.68
CA LYS A 112 -20.74 6.42 16.33
C LYS A 112 -21.65 5.50 15.49
N VAL A 113 -21.07 4.67 14.63
CA VAL A 113 -21.83 3.82 13.69
C VAL A 113 -22.20 2.47 14.31
N THR A 114 -21.40 1.97 15.26
CA THR A 114 -21.57 0.65 15.85
C THR A 114 -22.10 0.77 17.28
N LYS A 115 -23.28 0.21 17.55
CA LYS A 115 -23.84 0.15 18.92
C LYS A 115 -23.18 -0.90 19.82
N GLN A 116 -22.34 -1.77 19.25
CA GLN A 116 -21.65 -2.85 19.96
C GLN A 116 -20.24 -2.42 20.40
N ASN A 117 -19.71 -3.02 21.46
CA ASN A 117 -18.33 -2.82 21.94
C ASN A 117 -17.28 -3.48 21.02
N PHE A 118 -17.31 -3.16 19.73
CA PHE A 118 -16.40 -3.71 18.73
C PHE A 118 -14.95 -3.34 19.04
N LEU A 119 -14.68 -2.06 19.36
CA LEU A 119 -13.33 -1.61 19.68
C LEU A 119 -12.77 -2.27 20.93
N GLY A 120 -13.58 -2.47 21.99
CA GLY A 120 -13.13 -3.17 23.19
C GLY A 120 -12.81 -4.64 22.95
N LYS A 121 -13.59 -5.34 22.11
CA LYS A 121 -13.27 -6.71 21.66
C LYS A 121 -11.96 -6.76 20.88
N CYS A 122 -11.75 -5.77 20.00
CA CYS A 122 -10.51 -5.62 19.25
C CYS A 122 -9.31 -5.40 20.16
N ASP A 123 -9.39 -4.46 21.10
CA ASP A 123 -8.31 -4.17 22.05
C ASP A 123 -7.99 -5.39 22.93
N GLN A 124 -9.00 -6.17 23.33
CA GLN A 124 -8.80 -7.43 24.07
C GLN A 124 -8.16 -8.53 23.22
N PHE A 125 -8.47 -8.61 21.93
CA PHE A 125 -7.81 -9.54 21.02
C PHE A 125 -6.33 -9.17 20.85
N VAL A 126 -6.04 -7.89 20.67
CA VAL A 126 -4.67 -7.38 20.50
C VAL A 126 -3.82 -7.59 21.74
N SER A 127 -4.38 -7.44 22.94
CA SER A 127 -3.63 -7.69 24.17
C SER A 127 -3.16 -9.14 24.30
N LYS A 128 -3.89 -10.09 23.72
CA LYS A 128 -3.55 -11.53 23.74
C LYS A 128 -2.68 -11.97 22.56
N HIS A 129 -2.91 -11.44 21.36
CA HIS A 129 -2.32 -11.98 20.12
C HIS A 129 -1.69 -10.93 19.19
N GLY A 130 -1.47 -9.69 19.66
CA GLY A 130 -1.17 -8.54 18.80
C GLY A 130 -0.04 -8.74 17.77
N PHE A 131 1.14 -9.21 18.17
CA PHE A 131 2.23 -9.38 17.20
C PHE A 131 1.97 -10.55 16.23
N THR A 132 1.69 -11.73 16.78
CA THR A 132 1.54 -12.98 16.01
C THR A 132 0.37 -12.93 15.04
N SER A 133 -0.74 -12.29 15.42
CA SER A 133 -1.92 -12.16 14.55
C SER A 133 -1.64 -11.39 13.26
N ILE A 134 -0.81 -10.34 13.32
CA ILE A 134 -0.40 -9.60 12.11
C ILE A 134 0.51 -10.47 11.25
N VAL A 135 1.53 -11.11 11.84
CA VAL A 135 2.45 -11.98 11.08
C VAL A 135 1.68 -13.08 10.36
N ILE A 136 0.78 -13.78 11.06
CA ILE A 136 -0.06 -14.82 10.44
C ILE A 136 -0.92 -14.24 9.33
N ALA A 137 -1.56 -13.09 9.56
CA ALA A 137 -2.39 -12.45 8.53
C ALA A 137 -1.59 -12.06 7.28
N ARG A 138 -0.30 -11.68 7.42
CA ARG A 138 0.58 -11.34 6.31
C ARG A 138 1.08 -12.56 5.54
N LEU A 139 1.29 -13.69 6.23
CA LEU A 139 1.72 -14.94 5.61
C LEU A 139 0.61 -15.62 4.78
N ILE A 140 -0.65 -15.24 4.97
CA ILE A 140 -1.78 -15.73 4.19
C ILE A 140 -1.85 -14.95 2.86
N PRO A 141 -1.55 -15.57 1.70
CA PRO A 141 -1.38 -14.85 0.43
C PRO A 141 -2.63 -14.09 -0.05
N PHE A 142 -3.80 -14.59 0.30
CA PHE A 142 -5.10 -14.04 -0.13
C PHE A 142 -5.73 -13.11 0.91
N PHE A 143 -5.06 -12.89 2.05
CA PHE A 143 -5.61 -12.01 3.07
C PHE A 143 -5.47 -10.56 2.63
N PRO A 144 -6.56 -9.76 2.60
CA PRO A 144 -6.50 -8.40 2.08
C PRO A 144 -5.57 -7.53 2.92
N TRP A 145 -4.52 -7.03 2.29
CA TRP A 145 -3.46 -6.27 2.94
C TRP A 145 -3.98 -4.99 3.62
N ASP A 146 -4.96 -4.33 2.98
CA ASP A 146 -5.58 -3.12 3.50
C ASP A 146 -6.41 -3.38 4.76
N ILE A 147 -7.08 -4.53 4.86
CA ILE A 147 -7.85 -4.89 6.06
C ILE A 147 -6.91 -5.00 7.26
N VAL A 148 -5.73 -5.59 7.09
CA VAL A 148 -4.71 -5.66 8.15
C VAL A 148 -4.24 -4.25 8.52
N ASN A 149 -3.98 -3.38 7.54
CA ASN A 149 -3.47 -2.04 7.77
C ASN A 149 -4.47 -1.15 8.53
N PHE A 150 -5.68 -1.01 7.99
CA PHE A 150 -6.74 -0.23 8.63
C PHE A 150 -7.21 -0.88 9.94
N GLY A 151 -7.36 -2.21 9.96
CA GLY A 151 -7.76 -2.97 11.14
C GLY A 151 -6.75 -2.83 12.29
N ALA A 152 -5.44 -2.89 12.01
CA ALA A 152 -4.42 -2.75 13.03
C ALA A 152 -4.44 -1.36 13.70
N GLY A 153 -4.67 -0.30 12.93
CA GLY A 153 -4.82 1.04 13.51
C GLY A 153 -6.10 1.19 14.34
N LEU A 154 -7.21 0.59 13.87
CA LEU A 154 -8.49 0.58 14.59
C LEU A 154 -8.41 -0.21 15.90
N CYS A 155 -7.76 -1.38 15.89
CA CYS A 155 -7.81 -2.34 17.00
C CYS A 155 -6.68 -2.17 18.03
N GLY A 156 -6.00 -1.02 18.05
CA GLY A 156 -5.18 -0.63 19.20
C GLY A 156 -3.76 -1.19 19.20
N PHE A 157 -3.32 -1.83 18.12
CA PHE A 157 -1.97 -2.38 18.01
C PHE A 157 -0.89 -1.30 18.22
N LYS A 158 0.17 -1.61 18.96
CA LYS A 158 1.30 -0.69 19.11
C LYS A 158 1.99 -0.53 17.75
N PHE A 159 2.31 0.69 17.36
CA PHE A 159 2.93 0.99 16.06
C PHE A 159 4.20 0.15 15.81
N ARG A 160 5.05 0.01 16.82
CA ARG A 160 6.28 -0.82 16.73
C ARG A 160 5.98 -2.29 16.44
N GLN A 161 4.98 -2.88 17.11
CA GLN A 161 4.59 -4.27 16.87
C GLN A 161 4.04 -4.45 15.45
N TYR A 162 3.23 -3.49 15.00
CA TYR A 162 2.64 -3.51 13.66
C TYR A 162 3.71 -3.43 12.55
N ILE A 163 4.66 -2.50 12.65
CA ILE A 163 5.71 -2.35 11.65
C ILE A 163 6.66 -3.54 11.62
N LEU A 164 7.09 -4.04 12.79
CA LEU A 164 7.96 -5.21 12.85
C LEU A 164 7.27 -6.46 12.29
N ALA A 165 5.99 -6.67 12.62
CA ALA A 165 5.23 -7.78 12.08
C ALA A 165 5.01 -7.66 10.56
N THR A 166 4.79 -6.45 10.05
CA THR A 166 4.63 -6.18 8.61
C THR A 166 5.93 -6.31 7.83
N LEU A 167 7.08 -6.06 8.47
CA LEU A 167 8.38 -6.26 7.84
C LEU A 167 8.75 -7.75 7.77
N MET A 168 8.25 -8.55 8.71
CA MET A 168 8.57 -9.99 8.84
C MET A 168 7.65 -10.92 8.04
N GLY A 169 6.37 -10.58 7.94
CA GLY A 169 5.37 -11.39 7.23
C GLY A 169 5.08 -10.86 5.85
#